data_AF-A0A2V8YJP2-F1
#
_entry.id   AF-A0A2V8YJP2-F1
#
_cell.length_a   1.000
_cell.length_b   1.000
_cell.length_c   1.000
_cell.angle_alpha   90.00
_cell.angle_beta   90.00
_cell.angle_gamma   90.00
#
_symmetry.space_group_name_H-M   'P 1'
#
loop_
_entity.id
_entity.type
_entity.pdbx_description
1 polymer ?
#
loop_
_entity_poly.entity_id
_entity_poly.type
_entity_poly.pdbx_seq_one_letter_code
_entity_poly.pdbx_strand_id
1 'polypeptide(L)'
;MVLATLILACAFPQAADAAKLAGASNGNVDRQILTATVFDNAFKDTTAAAALPSTPEPKAKPEVASAALRSAAQPFEPVRPVARRPGETPRQRKMWYGLMVVAHAGAGFDAWTTRQAVSSGYGREADPFMKPFANSNAIYVATQASPAFMDYLGKRMMVSQNPWVRKLWWVPQTAGASLSFVAGAHNLSVAHY
;
A
#
# COMPACT_ATOMS: atom_id res chain seq x y z
N MET A 1 20.55 -14.47 -17.33
CA MET A 1 19.67 -13.47 -17.99
C MET A 1 18.61 -14.11 -18.89
N VAL A 2 18.10 -15.30 -18.56
CA VAL A 2 17.10 -16.02 -19.38
C VAL A 2 15.71 -16.04 -18.71
N LEU A 3 15.65 -15.82 -17.40
CA LEU A 3 14.39 -15.80 -16.66
C LEU A 3 13.57 -14.51 -16.89
N ALA A 4 14.24 -13.40 -17.20
CA ALA A 4 13.59 -12.10 -17.43
C ALA A 4 12.91 -12.02 -18.81
N THR A 5 13.37 -12.80 -19.80
CA THR A 5 12.74 -12.87 -21.13
C THR A 5 11.53 -13.80 -21.16
N LEU A 6 11.49 -14.82 -20.29
CA LEU A 6 10.39 -15.79 -20.25
C LEU A 6 9.11 -15.22 -19.60
N ILE A 7 9.25 -14.32 -18.62
CA ILE A 7 8.09 -13.65 -18.01
C ILE A 7 7.49 -12.58 -18.93
N LEU A 8 8.28 -12.03 -19.87
CA LEU A 8 7.81 -11.05 -20.84
C LEU A 8 7.09 -11.69 -22.05
N ALA A 9 7.30 -12.99 -22.30
CA ALA A 9 6.76 -13.68 -23.47
C ALA A 9 5.38 -14.34 -23.25
N CYS A 10 4.91 -14.50 -22.01
CA CYS A 10 3.69 -15.26 -21.71
C CYS A 10 2.45 -14.40 -21.39
N ALA A 11 2.53 -13.07 -21.48
CA ALA A 11 1.44 -12.17 -21.05
C ALA A 11 0.84 -11.28 -22.16
N PHE A 12 1.07 -11.58 -23.45
CA PHE A 12 0.52 -10.79 -24.55
C PHE A 12 -0.42 -11.60 -25.44
N PRO A 13 -1.75 -11.48 -25.29
CA PRO A 13 -2.62 -11.35 -26.43
C PRO A 13 -2.70 -9.86 -26.82
N GLN A 14 -2.22 -9.56 -28.02
CA GLN A 14 -2.46 -8.39 -28.88
C GLN A 14 -3.11 -7.15 -28.22
N ALA A 15 -2.28 -6.19 -27.81
CA ALA A 15 -2.68 -4.80 -27.60
C ALA A 15 -1.92 -3.90 -28.58
N ALA A 16 -2.17 -4.06 -29.88
CA ALA A 16 -1.54 -3.25 -30.92
C ALA A 16 -2.20 -1.87 -31.11
N ASP A 17 -3.37 -1.61 -30.52
CA ASP A 17 -4.14 -0.38 -30.77
C ASP A 17 -4.18 0.63 -29.61
N ALA A 18 -3.52 0.34 -28.48
CA ALA A 18 -3.57 1.17 -27.28
C ALA A 18 -2.81 2.52 -27.39
N ALA A 19 -2.03 2.73 -28.45
CA ALA A 19 -1.21 3.94 -28.62
C ALA A 19 -2.01 5.17 -29.13
N LYS A 20 -3.28 5.03 -29.52
CA LYS A 20 -4.02 6.11 -30.19
C LYS A 20 -4.95 6.94 -29.29
N LEU A 21 -5.12 6.59 -28.02
CA LEU A 21 -6.14 7.21 -27.14
C LEU A 21 -5.61 8.18 -26.07
N ALA A 22 -4.29 8.44 -26.02
CA ALA A 22 -3.70 9.40 -25.08
C ALA A 22 -3.98 10.89 -25.42
N GLY A 23 -4.83 11.18 -26.41
CA GLY A 23 -5.04 12.52 -26.97
C GLY A 23 -6.34 13.24 -26.59
N ALA A 24 -7.21 12.68 -25.74
CA ALA A 24 -8.48 13.34 -25.38
C ALA A 24 -8.52 13.67 -23.88
N SER A 25 -8.19 14.94 -23.59
CA SER A 25 -8.11 15.57 -22.29
C SER A 25 -9.37 16.41 -22.03
N ASN A 26 -9.76 16.45 -20.74
CA ASN A 26 -10.56 17.48 -20.05
C ASN A 26 -12.10 17.43 -20.13
N GLY A 27 -12.71 17.16 -18.96
CA GLY A 27 -14.10 17.48 -18.69
C GLY A 27 -14.55 17.08 -17.28
N ASN A 28 -14.74 18.08 -16.42
CA ASN A 28 -15.51 18.09 -15.16
C ASN A 28 -15.05 17.24 -13.96
N VAL A 29 -14.37 17.94 -13.04
CA VAL A 29 -14.20 17.56 -11.63
C VAL A 29 -15.36 18.17 -10.84
N ASP A 30 -16.34 17.36 -10.48
CA ASP A 30 -17.31 17.71 -9.43
C ASP A 30 -17.00 16.97 -8.13
N ARG A 31 -17.11 17.76 -7.07
CA ARG A 31 -16.48 17.66 -5.77
C ARG A 31 -17.49 17.09 -4.79
N GLN A 32 -17.30 15.88 -4.28
CA GLN A 32 -18.10 15.36 -3.17
C GLN A 32 -17.20 14.88 -2.03
N ILE A 33 -17.11 15.73 -1.01
CA ILE A 33 -16.37 15.53 0.24
C ILE A 33 -17.27 14.72 1.16
N LEU A 34 -16.91 13.47 1.46
CA LEU A 34 -17.54 12.66 2.50
C LEU A 34 -16.73 12.79 3.80
N THR A 35 -17.42 13.31 4.81
CA THR A 35 -16.99 13.63 6.16
C THR A 35 -16.60 12.38 6.95
N ALA A 36 -15.38 12.39 7.51
CA ALA A 36 -14.89 11.39 8.44
C ALA A 36 -15.43 11.67 9.86
N THR A 37 -16.16 10.73 10.44
CA THR A 37 -16.58 10.75 11.84
C THR A 37 -15.42 10.24 12.72
N VAL A 38 -14.87 11.17 13.49
CA VAL A 38 -13.90 10.93 14.57
C VAL A 38 -14.66 10.39 15.78
N PHE A 39 -14.27 9.21 16.29
CA PHE A 39 -14.70 8.73 17.59
C PHE A 39 -13.60 9.05 18.62
N ASP A 40 -13.79 10.15 19.34
CA ASP A 40 -13.08 10.46 20.58
C ASP A 40 -13.75 9.69 21.72
N ASN A 41 -12.97 8.95 22.51
CA ASN A 41 -13.40 8.55 23.85
C ASN A 41 -12.26 8.79 24.83
N ALA A 42 -12.39 9.91 25.53
CA ALA A 42 -11.66 10.28 26.71
C ALA A 42 -11.94 9.30 27.84
N PHE A 43 -10.89 8.71 28.41
CA PHE A 43 -10.95 8.11 29.73
C PHE A 43 -10.22 8.99 30.74
N LYS A 44 -10.96 9.24 31.80
CA LYS A 44 -10.85 10.27 32.81
C LYS A 44 -9.77 9.94 33.85
N ASP A 45 -9.12 10.99 34.32
CA ASP A 45 -8.13 11.01 35.40
C ASP A 45 -8.55 10.25 36.67
N THR A 46 -7.58 9.64 37.33
CA THR A 46 -7.56 9.59 38.80
C THR A 46 -6.11 9.66 39.28
N THR A 47 -5.71 10.88 39.64
CA THR A 47 -4.52 11.20 40.41
C THR A 47 -4.76 10.78 41.86
N ALA A 48 -3.91 9.91 42.40
CA ALA A 48 -3.84 9.65 43.84
C ALA A 48 -2.44 10.00 44.32
N ALA A 49 -2.32 11.19 44.92
CA ALA A 49 -1.18 11.57 45.74
C ALA A 49 -1.28 10.82 47.07
N ALA A 50 -0.31 9.95 47.36
CA ALA A 50 -0.13 9.34 48.67
C ALA A 50 1.19 9.85 49.27
N ALA A 51 1.07 10.38 50.49
CA ALA A 51 2.07 11.13 51.22
C ALA A 51 3.31 10.30 51.63
N LEU A 52 4.45 10.99 51.66
CA LEU A 52 5.72 10.55 52.25
C LEU A 52 5.60 10.40 53.78
N PRO A 53 6.30 9.44 54.39
CA PRO A 53 6.81 9.59 55.75
C PRO A 53 8.32 9.87 55.77
N SER A 54 8.70 10.78 56.67
CA SER A 54 10.02 11.40 56.82
C SER A 54 11.15 10.50 57.34
N THR A 55 12.35 10.99 57.03
CA THR A 55 13.73 10.61 57.40
C THR A 55 13.97 10.24 58.87
N PRO A 56 15.01 9.42 59.12
CA PRO A 56 15.97 9.71 60.18
C PRO A 56 17.42 9.70 59.65
N GLU A 57 18.12 10.82 59.83
CA GLU A 57 19.59 10.94 59.81
C GLU A 57 20.12 10.95 61.27
N PRO A 58 21.44 10.93 61.57
CA PRO A 58 22.60 10.30 60.92
C PRO A 58 23.52 9.56 61.94
N LYS A 59 24.39 8.66 61.50
CA LYS A 59 25.62 8.32 62.24
C LYS A 59 26.80 8.17 61.27
N ALA A 60 27.63 9.21 61.24
CA ALA A 60 28.93 9.19 60.58
C ALA A 60 29.92 8.30 61.34
N LYS A 61 30.77 7.56 60.62
CA LYS A 61 32.20 7.91 60.48
C LYS A 61 32.94 7.05 59.43
N PRO A 62 34.04 7.58 58.88
CA PRO A 62 34.69 7.15 57.65
C PRO A 62 35.85 6.17 57.93
N GLU A 63 36.09 5.19 57.05
CA GLU A 63 37.46 4.77 56.76
C GLU A 63 37.55 3.88 55.51
N VAL A 64 38.27 4.38 54.52
CA VAL A 64 39.19 3.64 53.63
C VAL A 64 38.72 2.30 53.09
N ALA A 65 38.20 2.35 51.87
CA ALA A 65 38.84 1.60 50.81
C ALA A 65 38.70 2.43 49.54
N SER A 66 39.81 3.03 49.12
CA SER A 66 40.04 3.37 47.72
C SER A 66 39.85 2.08 46.94
N ALA A 67 38.61 1.82 46.51
CA ALA A 67 38.33 0.92 45.42
C ALA A 67 38.96 1.63 44.22
N ALA A 68 40.24 1.30 44.05
CA ALA A 68 41.07 1.77 42.99
C ALA A 68 40.24 1.85 41.72
N LEU A 69 40.34 3.00 41.05
CA LEU A 69 40.25 3.13 39.60
C LEU A 69 41.16 2.05 38.98
N ARG A 70 40.72 0.80 39.01
CA ARG A 70 41.25 -0.34 38.28
C ARG A 70 40.30 -0.48 37.11
N SER A 71 40.71 0.11 36.01
CA SER A 71 41.39 -0.67 34.98
C SER A 71 40.33 -1.30 34.09
N ALA A 72 39.86 -0.51 33.15
CA ALA A 72 40.22 -0.70 31.75
C ALA A 72 39.40 0.32 30.97
N ALA A 73 40.08 1.21 30.27
CA ALA A 73 39.55 1.72 29.02
C ALA A 73 39.30 0.50 28.13
N GLN A 74 38.13 -0.12 28.28
CA GLN A 74 37.63 -1.07 27.29
C GLN A 74 37.65 -0.27 25.98
N PRO A 75 38.35 -0.74 24.93
CA PRO A 75 38.20 -0.16 23.62
C PRO A 75 36.70 -0.14 23.34
N PHE A 76 36.14 1.04 23.11
CA PHE A 76 34.78 1.18 22.63
C PHE A 76 34.76 0.50 21.26
N GLU A 77 34.41 -0.79 21.24
CA GLU A 77 34.08 -1.50 20.02
C GLU A 77 33.03 -0.64 19.30
N PRO A 78 33.31 -0.13 18.09
CA PRO A 78 32.36 0.66 17.36
C PRO A 78 31.06 -0.14 17.26
N VAL A 79 29.98 0.38 17.84
CA VAL A 79 28.67 -0.25 17.79
C VAL A 79 28.40 -0.55 16.31
N ARG A 80 28.39 -1.84 15.95
CA ARG A 80 28.13 -2.26 14.58
C ARG A 80 26.85 -1.57 14.15
N PRO A 81 26.85 -0.81 13.03
CA PRO A 81 25.64 -0.18 12.55
C PRO A 81 24.59 -1.27 12.36
N VAL A 82 23.53 -1.24 13.16
CA VAL A 82 22.36 -2.08 12.90
C VAL A 82 21.89 -1.68 11.51
N ALA A 83 21.89 -2.64 10.58
CA ALA A 83 21.41 -2.42 9.23
C ALA A 83 19.93 -2.00 9.29
N ARG A 84 19.69 -0.68 9.34
CA ARG A 84 18.35 -0.14 9.45
C ARG A 84 17.65 -0.41 8.13
N ARG A 85 16.49 -1.07 8.18
CA ARG A 85 15.65 -1.23 6.99
C ARG A 85 15.37 0.16 6.40
N PRO A 86 15.48 0.33 5.07
CA PRO A 86 15.08 1.56 4.41
C PRO A 86 13.64 1.91 4.81
N GLY A 87 13.45 3.10 5.39
CA GLY A 87 12.15 3.61 5.81
C GLY A 87 11.38 4.23 4.65
N GLU A 88 10.05 4.19 4.74
CA GLU A 88 9.16 4.93 3.84
C GLU A 88 9.23 6.43 4.11
N THR A 89 9.34 7.24 3.06
CA THR A 89 9.24 8.70 3.17
C THR A 89 7.77 9.18 3.18
N PRO A 90 7.45 10.33 3.81
CA PRO A 90 6.08 10.88 3.78
C PRO A 90 5.52 11.11 2.37
N ARG A 91 6.38 11.48 1.41
CA ARG A 91 6.00 11.66 0.00
C ARG A 91 5.60 10.33 -0.64
N GLN A 92 6.42 9.29 -0.45
CA GLN A 92 6.12 7.95 -0.95
C GLN A 92 4.80 7.43 -0.37
N ARG A 93 4.54 7.69 0.92
CA ARG A 93 3.27 7.33 1.55
C ARG A 93 2.07 7.96 0.87
N LYS A 94 2.12 9.27 0.62
CA LYS A 94 1.05 10.00 -0.09
C LYS A 94 0.85 9.44 -1.50
N MET A 95 1.94 9.18 -2.22
CA MET A 95 1.87 8.58 -3.55
C MET A 95 1.27 7.17 -3.53
N TRP A 96 1.65 6.34 -2.55
CA TRP A 96 1.13 4.98 -2.41
C TRP A 96 -0.39 4.98 -2.17
N TYR A 97 -0.89 5.85 -1.29
CA TYR A 97 -2.35 6.00 -1.09
C TYR A 97 -3.05 6.56 -2.34
N GLY A 98 -2.43 7.51 -3.05
CA GLY A 98 -2.99 8.02 -4.31
C GLY A 98 -3.11 6.92 -5.37
N LEU A 99 -2.06 6.10 -5.54
CA LEU A 99 -2.07 4.97 -6.45
C LEU A 99 -3.08 3.90 -6.06
N MET A 100 -3.21 3.61 -4.76
CA MET A 100 -4.22 2.69 -4.21
C MET A 100 -5.63 3.15 -4.60
N VAL A 101 -5.97 4.43 -4.36
CA VAL A 101 -7.29 4.98 -4.74
C VAL A 101 -7.54 4.85 -6.24
N VAL A 102 -6.56 5.20 -7.08
CA VAL A 102 -6.70 5.11 -8.54
C VAL A 102 -6.85 3.67 -9.01
N ALA A 103 -6.08 2.73 -8.46
CA ALA A 103 -6.15 1.32 -8.82
C ALA A 103 -7.51 0.70 -8.47
N HIS A 104 -8.02 0.97 -7.26
CA HIS A 104 -9.34 0.51 -6.84
C HIS A 104 -10.48 1.16 -7.63
N ALA A 105 -10.34 2.43 -8.03
CA ALA A 105 -11.30 3.09 -8.91
C ALA A 105 -11.33 2.44 -10.30
N GLY A 106 -10.16 2.14 -10.88
CA GLY A 106 -10.05 1.42 -12.15
C GLY A 106 -10.68 0.03 -12.09
N ALA A 107 -10.40 -0.74 -11.04
CA ALA A 107 -11.00 -2.05 -10.81
C ALA A 107 -12.52 -1.98 -10.63
N GLY A 108 -13.04 -0.98 -9.90
CA GLY A 108 -14.47 -0.75 -9.76
C GLY A 108 -15.14 -0.39 -11.10
N PHE A 109 -14.49 0.45 -11.90
CA PHE A 109 -14.95 0.82 -13.24
C PHE A 109 -14.99 -0.39 -14.19
N ASP A 110 -13.95 -1.20 -14.19
CA ASP A 110 -13.88 -2.46 -14.95
C ASP A 110 -15.00 -3.43 -14.56
N ALA A 111 -15.21 -3.66 -13.25
CA ALA A 111 -16.28 -4.52 -12.76
C ALA A 111 -17.68 -4.00 -13.13
N TRP A 112 -17.89 -2.68 -13.03
CA TRP A 112 -19.17 -2.06 -13.40
C TRP A 112 -19.47 -2.19 -14.89
N THR A 113 -18.49 -1.88 -15.75
CA THR A 113 -18.64 -1.98 -17.21
C THR A 113 -18.78 -3.44 -17.67
N THR A 114 -18.06 -4.38 -17.04
CA THR A 114 -18.25 -5.82 -17.25
C THR A 114 -19.69 -6.24 -16.95
N ARG A 115 -20.20 -5.86 -15.78
CA ARG A 115 -21.59 -6.14 -15.39
C ARG A 115 -22.57 -5.53 -16.38
N GLN A 116 -22.31 -4.31 -16.84
CA GLN A 116 -23.15 -3.66 -17.85
C GLN A 116 -23.18 -4.47 -19.15
N ALA A 117 -22.03 -4.86 -19.68
CA ALA A 117 -21.90 -5.65 -20.92
C ALA A 117 -22.54 -7.04 -20.82
N VAL A 118 -22.40 -7.72 -19.68
CA VAL A 118 -23.03 -9.03 -19.44
C VAL A 118 -24.55 -8.88 -19.30
N SER A 119 -25.02 -7.88 -18.55
CA SER A 119 -26.45 -7.67 -18.31
C SER A 119 -27.22 -7.22 -19.55
N SER A 120 -26.57 -6.53 -20.48
CA SER A 120 -27.18 -6.10 -21.75
C SER A 120 -27.23 -7.24 -22.78
N GLY A 121 -26.56 -8.37 -22.53
CA GLY A 121 -26.52 -9.51 -23.44
C GLY A 121 -25.53 -9.37 -24.60
N TYR A 122 -24.81 -8.24 -24.69
CA TYR A 122 -23.84 -7.97 -25.75
C TYR A 122 -22.43 -8.51 -25.45
N GLY A 123 -22.15 -8.86 -24.19
CA GLY A 123 -20.86 -9.40 -23.76
C GLY A 123 -20.96 -10.65 -22.90
N ARG A 124 -19.84 -11.36 -22.78
CA ARG A 124 -19.69 -12.49 -21.87
C ARG A 124 -18.33 -12.42 -21.16
N GLU A 125 -18.33 -12.68 -19.86
CA GLU A 125 -17.09 -12.81 -19.09
C GLU A 125 -16.25 -13.98 -19.61
N ALA A 126 -15.04 -13.66 -20.09
CA ALA A 126 -14.12 -14.61 -20.69
C ALA A 126 -13.16 -15.20 -19.64
N ASP A 127 -12.89 -14.49 -18.54
CA ASP A 127 -12.01 -14.98 -17.48
C ASP A 127 -12.71 -16.09 -16.68
N PRO A 128 -12.19 -17.33 -16.68
CA PRO A 128 -12.74 -18.44 -15.91
C PRO A 128 -12.87 -18.16 -14.40
N PHE A 129 -11.99 -17.32 -13.83
CA PHE A 129 -12.01 -16.98 -12.41
C PHE A 129 -13.08 -15.95 -12.06
N MET A 130 -13.39 -15.04 -13.00
CA MET A 130 -14.41 -14.01 -12.80
C MET A 130 -15.81 -14.46 -13.24
N LYS A 131 -15.89 -15.45 -14.14
CA LYS A 131 -17.14 -16.00 -14.67
C LYS A 131 -18.17 -16.43 -13.61
N PRO A 132 -17.81 -17.05 -12.46
CA PRO A 132 -18.77 -17.37 -11.40
C PRO A 132 -19.39 -16.13 -10.75
N PHE A 133 -18.68 -15.00 -10.78
CA PHE A 133 -19.09 -13.75 -10.16
C PHE A 133 -19.76 -12.78 -11.14
N ALA A 134 -19.62 -12.99 -12.45
CA ALA A 134 -20.10 -12.08 -13.50
C ALA A 134 -21.57 -11.65 -13.37
N ASN A 135 -22.44 -12.54 -12.88
CA ASN A 135 -23.86 -12.26 -12.69
C ASN A 135 -24.24 -11.90 -11.23
N SER A 136 -23.27 -11.69 -10.34
CA SER A 136 -23.48 -11.45 -8.91
C SER A 136 -22.76 -10.18 -8.42
N ASN A 137 -23.27 -9.54 -7.36
CA ASN A 137 -22.62 -8.36 -6.77
C ASN A 137 -21.22 -8.69 -6.22
N ALA A 138 -20.93 -9.98 -6.07
CA ALA A 138 -19.60 -10.49 -5.76
C ALA A 138 -18.53 -10.10 -6.79
N ILE A 139 -18.89 -9.73 -8.03
CA ILE A 139 -17.91 -9.25 -9.03
C ILE A 139 -17.08 -8.08 -8.49
N TYR A 140 -17.69 -7.14 -7.77
CA TYR A 140 -16.98 -6.00 -7.21
C TYR A 140 -15.97 -6.41 -6.16
N VAL A 141 -16.27 -7.43 -5.34
CA VAL A 141 -15.33 -7.93 -4.33
C VAL A 141 -14.21 -8.71 -5.00
N ALA A 142 -14.55 -9.57 -5.96
CA ALA A 142 -13.60 -10.39 -6.69
C ALA A 142 -12.58 -9.52 -7.46
N THR A 143 -13.04 -8.49 -8.19
CA THR A 143 -12.14 -7.60 -8.94
C THR A 143 -11.20 -6.81 -8.04
N GLN A 144 -11.58 -6.53 -6.78
CA GLN A 144 -10.73 -5.81 -5.83
C GLN A 144 -9.58 -6.65 -5.27
N ALA A 145 -9.58 -7.97 -5.44
CA ALA A 145 -8.49 -8.83 -5.03
C ALA A 145 -7.18 -8.48 -5.76
N SER A 146 -7.26 -8.17 -7.04
CA SER A 146 -6.11 -7.80 -7.87
C SER A 146 -5.43 -6.49 -7.41
N PRO A 147 -6.11 -5.33 -7.33
CA PRO A 147 -5.49 -4.10 -6.84
C PRO A 147 -4.99 -4.24 -5.40
N ALA A 148 -5.71 -4.93 -4.51
CA ALA A 148 -5.26 -5.17 -3.15
C ALA A 148 -3.92 -5.94 -3.10
N PHE A 149 -3.76 -6.95 -3.96
CA PHE A 149 -2.49 -7.66 -4.10
C PHE A 149 -1.38 -6.75 -4.65
N MET A 150 -1.67 -5.92 -5.66
CA MET A 150 -0.72 -4.97 -6.22
C MET A 150 -0.30 -3.90 -5.21
N ASP A 151 -1.21 -3.45 -4.35
CA ASP A 151 -0.95 -2.50 -3.27
C ASP A 151 -0.02 -3.10 -2.22
N TYR A 152 -0.28 -4.34 -1.82
CA TYR A 152 0.58 -5.10 -0.91
C TYR A 152 1.99 -5.26 -1.50
N LEU A 153 2.07 -5.66 -2.77
CA LEU A 153 3.34 -5.83 -3.46
C LEU A 153 4.10 -4.50 -3.56
N GLY A 154 3.43 -3.43 -3.99
CA GLY A 154 4.02 -2.09 -4.07
C GLY A 154 4.52 -1.59 -2.71
N LYS A 155 3.75 -1.82 -1.63
CA LYS A 155 4.17 -1.46 -0.27
C LYS A 155 5.41 -2.25 0.15
N ARG A 156 5.47 -3.54 -0.12
CA ARG A 156 6.61 -4.40 0.21
C ARG A 156 7.85 -4.03 -0.60
N MET A 157 7.69 -3.68 -1.87
CA MET A 157 8.76 -3.21 -2.74
C MET A 157 9.36 -1.88 -2.25
N MET A 158 8.52 -0.97 -1.76
CA MET A 158 8.93 0.35 -1.29
C MET A 158 9.90 0.31 -0.10
N VAL A 159 9.76 -0.68 0.79
CA VAL A 159 10.63 -0.89 1.97
C VAL A 159 11.69 -1.97 1.76
N SER A 160 11.89 -2.42 0.52
CA SER A 160 12.84 -3.47 0.19
C SER A 160 14.29 -3.05 0.45
N GLN A 161 15.13 -4.01 0.86
CA GLN A 161 16.58 -3.80 0.98
C GLN A 161 17.24 -3.55 -0.38
N ASN A 162 16.69 -4.11 -1.46
CA ASN A 162 17.23 -3.96 -2.80
C ASN A 162 16.85 -2.57 -3.40
N PRO A 163 17.84 -1.71 -3.74
CA PRO A 163 17.58 -0.37 -4.26
C PRO A 163 16.86 -0.36 -5.62
N TRP A 164 17.04 -1.38 -6.46
CA TRP A 164 16.32 -1.47 -7.74
C TRP A 164 14.84 -1.75 -7.53
N VAL A 165 14.51 -2.68 -6.62
CA VAL A 165 13.13 -3.01 -6.27
C VAL A 165 12.42 -1.78 -5.70
N ARG A 166 13.11 -1.00 -4.85
CA ARG A 166 12.57 0.25 -4.31
C ARG A 166 12.35 1.34 -5.35
N LYS A 167 12.97 1.30 -6.53
CA LYS A 167 12.71 2.27 -7.61
C LYS A 167 11.46 1.91 -8.41
N LEU A 168 11.09 0.63 -8.41
CA LEU A 168 9.96 0.07 -9.17
C LEU A 168 8.71 -0.16 -8.31
N TRP A 169 8.70 0.32 -7.06
CA TRP A 169 7.61 0.07 -6.12
C TRP A 169 6.21 0.53 -6.59
N TRP A 170 6.14 1.56 -7.44
CA TRP A 170 4.90 2.10 -7.98
C TRP A 170 4.35 1.29 -9.16
N VAL A 171 5.20 0.47 -9.79
CA VAL A 171 4.87 -0.24 -11.05
C VAL A 171 3.66 -1.16 -10.91
N PRO A 172 3.53 -2.01 -9.86
CA PRO A 172 2.38 -2.92 -9.75
C PRO A 172 1.03 -2.20 -9.79
N GLN A 173 0.89 -1.11 -9.01
CA GLN A 173 -0.35 -0.35 -8.91
C GLN A 173 -0.67 0.39 -10.22
N THR A 174 0.32 1.05 -10.83
CA THR A 174 0.13 1.79 -12.08
C THR A 174 -0.18 0.87 -13.26
N ALA A 175 0.52 -0.25 -13.38
CA ALA A 175 0.24 -1.24 -14.42
C ALA A 175 -1.16 -1.85 -14.24
N GLY A 176 -1.49 -2.27 -13.01
CA GLY A 176 -2.81 -2.84 -12.69
C GLY A 176 -3.94 -1.86 -12.98
N ALA A 177 -3.83 -0.61 -12.52
CA ALA A 177 -4.82 0.43 -12.78
C ALA A 177 -5.03 0.67 -14.28
N SER A 178 -3.94 0.76 -15.05
CA SER A 178 -4.00 1.01 -16.49
C SER A 178 -4.73 -0.12 -17.22
N LEU A 179 -4.42 -1.37 -16.87
CA LEU A 179 -5.10 -2.54 -17.43
C LEU A 179 -6.59 -2.54 -17.09
N SER A 180 -6.98 -2.23 -15.85
CA SER A 180 -8.40 -2.16 -15.47
C SER A 180 -9.15 -1.05 -16.22
N PHE A 181 -8.54 0.13 -16.41
CA PHE A 181 -9.19 1.18 -17.20
C PHE A 181 -9.35 0.80 -18.67
N VAL A 182 -8.33 0.16 -19.28
CA VAL A 182 -8.41 -0.32 -20.67
C VAL A 182 -9.48 -1.40 -20.81
N ALA A 183 -9.53 -2.36 -19.89
CA ALA A 183 -10.54 -3.41 -19.86
C ALA A 183 -11.95 -2.80 -19.71
N GLY A 184 -12.13 -1.85 -18.79
CA GLY A 184 -13.42 -1.20 -18.60
C GLY A 184 -13.86 -0.38 -19.81
N ALA A 185 -12.95 0.32 -20.47
CA ALA A 185 -13.24 1.05 -21.70
C ALA A 185 -13.65 0.10 -22.84
N HIS A 186 -12.97 -1.04 -22.97
CA HIS A 186 -13.33 -2.09 -23.91
C HIS A 186 -14.73 -2.66 -23.61
N ASN A 187 -15.03 -2.98 -22.35
CA ASN A 187 -16.34 -3.51 -21.94
C ASN A 187 -17.47 -2.51 -22.20
N LEU A 188 -17.23 -1.21 -21.97
CA LEU A 188 -18.18 -0.16 -22.29
C LEU A 188 -18.45 -0.08 -23.79
N SER A 189 -17.39 -0.22 -24.62
CA SER A 189 -17.56 -0.24 -26.07
C SER A 189 -18.44 -1.41 -26.53
N VAL A 190 -18.28 -2.60 -25.93
CA VAL A 190 -19.10 -3.78 -26.23
C VAL A 190 -20.55 -3.60 -25.75
N ALA A 191 -20.77 -2.92 -24.63
CA ALA A 191 -22.11 -2.76 -24.07
C ALA A 191 -23.03 -1.78 -24.85
N HIS A 192 -22.46 -0.96 -25.75
CA HIS A 192 -23.16 0.07 -26.52
C HIS A 192 -23.33 -0.25 -28.02
N TYR A 193 -23.00 -1.48 -28.44
CA TYR A 193 -23.37 -2.04 -29.75
C TYR A 193 -24.48 -3.07 -29.58
#